data_AF-A0A959P463-F1
#
_entry.id   AF-A0A959P463-F1
#
_cell.length_a   1.000
_cell.length_b   1.000
_cell.length_c   1.000
_cell.angle_alpha   90.00
_cell.angle_beta   90.00
_cell.angle_gamma   90.00
#
_symmetry.space_group_name_H-M   'P 1'
#
loop_
_entity.id
_entity.type
_entity.pdbx_description
1 polymer ?
#
loop_
_entity_poly.entity_id
_entity_poly.type
_entity_poly.pdbx_seq_one_letter_code
_entity_poly.pdbx_strand_id
1 'polypeptide(L)'
;MKDNDELIKTLKRLFWDDRFKEQTDLNITRKLLMLNFSFIACTFFLIPFGILSLYEKAYLIGVFDLLTFFFIAIARFYYVKTFNYKFLTYLIIDLLGIYFLFLVYSGGANYSGPLWSYIFPVTVMFMLGRKVGRNYVVVFLVLVTLI
;
A
#
# COMPACT_ATOMS: atom_id res chain seq x y z
N MET A 1 1.60 9.81 32.51
CA MET A 1 2.73 10.39 31.75
C MET A 1 3.48 9.36 30.90
N LYS A 2 3.89 8.21 31.45
CA LYS A 2 4.59 7.12 30.70
C LYS A 2 3.85 6.59 29.46
N ASP A 3 2.52 6.56 29.52
CA ASP A 3 1.65 6.00 28.46
C ASP A 3 1.58 6.88 27.20
N ASN A 4 1.52 8.22 27.37
CA ASN A 4 1.53 9.15 26.23
C ASN A 4 2.84 9.12 25.45
N ASP A 5 3.97 8.95 26.13
CA ASP A 5 5.28 8.89 25.47
C ASP A 5 5.44 7.62 24.61
N GLU A 6 4.84 6.50 25.04
CA GLU A 6 4.83 5.25 24.29
C GLU A 6 3.91 5.33 23.06
N LEU A 7 2.75 5.96 23.20
CA LEU A 7 1.84 6.24 22.10
C LEU A 7 2.48 7.14 21.04
N ILE A 8 3.10 8.25 21.45
CA ILE A 8 3.79 9.17 20.53
C ILE A 8 4.94 8.46 19.80
N LYS A 9 5.73 7.64 20.51
CA LYS A 9 6.79 6.83 19.88
C LYS A 9 6.23 5.84 18.87
N THR A 10 5.11 5.19 19.18
CA THR A 10 4.48 4.22 18.29
C THR A 10 3.91 4.89 17.05
N LEU A 11 3.24 6.04 17.21
CA LEU A 11 2.75 6.85 16.09
C LEU A 11 3.90 7.32 15.19
N LYS A 12 5.00 7.82 15.78
CA LYS A 12 6.18 8.22 15.02
C LYS A 12 6.73 7.05 14.21
N ARG A 13 6.85 5.86 14.80
CA ARG A 13 7.31 4.63 14.12
C ARG A 13 6.36 4.14 13.04
N LEU A 14 5.06 4.33 13.24
CA LEU A 14 4.03 3.95 12.28
C LEU A 14 4.21 4.74 10.98
N PHE A 15 4.33 6.07 11.08
CA PHE A 15 4.56 6.95 9.93
C PHE A 15 5.96 6.81 9.34
N TRP A 16 6.99 6.76 10.20
CA TRP A 16 8.38 6.68 9.77
C TRP A 16 9.19 5.76 10.66
N ASP A 17 9.64 4.65 10.07
CA ASP A 17 10.49 3.70 10.75
C ASP A 17 11.95 3.93 10.33
N ASP A 18 12.79 4.37 11.27
CA ASP A 18 14.21 4.65 11.05
C ASP A 18 15.11 3.41 11.11
N ARG A 19 14.55 2.22 11.41
CA ARG A 19 15.33 0.96 11.54
C ARG A 19 16.09 0.54 10.28
N PHE A 20 15.78 1.13 9.11
CA PHE A 20 16.57 0.92 7.90
C PHE A 20 18.02 1.44 8.01
N LYS A 21 18.29 2.40 8.91
CA LYS A 21 19.65 2.93 9.15
C LYS A 21 20.56 1.93 9.87
N GLU A 22 19.98 0.99 10.59
CA GLU A 22 20.70 -0.06 11.33
C GLU A 22 21.04 -1.26 10.44
N GLN A 23 20.50 -1.33 9.22
CA GLN A 23 20.73 -2.43 8.29
C GLN A 23 22.00 -2.20 7.47
N THR A 24 22.87 -3.20 7.43
CA THR A 24 24.12 -3.19 6.65
C THR A 24 23.90 -3.56 5.18
N ASP A 25 22.85 -4.32 4.87
CA ASP A 25 22.51 -4.72 3.50
C ASP A 25 21.69 -3.64 2.78
N LEU A 26 22.31 -3.03 1.77
CA LEU A 26 21.71 -2.01 0.92
C LEU A 26 20.36 -2.44 0.31
N ASN A 27 20.19 -3.72 -0.01
CA ASN A 27 18.94 -4.22 -0.58
C ASN A 27 17.79 -4.18 0.43
N ILE A 28 18.09 -4.49 1.69
CA ILE A 28 17.10 -4.43 2.78
C ILE A 28 16.75 -2.98 3.06
N THR A 29 17.74 -2.10 3.16
CA THR A 29 17.55 -0.66 3.36
C THR A 29 16.64 -0.06 2.29
N ARG A 30 16.86 -0.38 1.02
CA ARG A 30 16.02 0.08 -0.10
C ARG A 30 14.57 -0.39 0.03
N LYS A 31 14.34 -1.65 0.39
CA LYS A 31 12.98 -2.21 0.58
C LYS A 31 12.25 -1.55 1.73
N LEU A 32 12.93 -1.31 2.85
CA LEU A 32 12.35 -0.63 4.01
C LEU A 32 12.00 0.82 3.70
N LEU A 33 12.86 1.53 2.96
CA LEU A 33 12.56 2.87 2.46
C LEU A 33 11.33 2.86 1.55
N MET A 34 11.26 1.93 0.60
CA MET A 34 10.10 1.78 -0.27
C MET A 34 8.82 1.50 0.52
N LEU A 35 8.85 0.65 1.54
CA LEU A 35 7.70 0.41 2.41
C LEU A 35 7.23 1.67 3.14
N ASN A 36 8.16 2.52 3.62
CA ASN A 36 7.80 3.80 4.24
C ASN A 36 7.16 4.74 3.21
N PHE A 37 7.74 4.86 2.01
CA PHE A 37 7.19 5.70 0.94
C PHE A 37 5.82 5.20 0.47
N SER A 38 5.63 3.89 0.31
CA SER A 38 4.35 3.28 -0.04
C SER A 38 3.28 3.61 1.00
N PHE A 39 3.62 3.54 2.29
CA PHE A 39 2.67 3.85 3.36
C PHE A 39 2.26 5.34 3.35
N ILE A 40 3.21 6.24 3.17
CA ILE A 40 2.94 7.69 3.04
C ILE A 40 2.06 7.94 1.81
N ALA A 41 2.39 7.35 0.66
CA ALA A 41 1.60 7.48 -0.56
C ALA A 41 0.17 6.95 -0.36
N CYS A 42 0.00 5.77 0.23
CA CYS A 42 -1.33 5.23 0.53
C CYS A 42 -2.13 6.17 1.44
N THR A 43 -1.50 6.72 2.47
CA THR A 43 -2.14 7.70 3.38
C THR A 43 -2.58 8.95 2.62
N PHE A 44 -1.70 9.48 1.77
CA PHE A 44 -1.93 10.71 1.03
C PHE A 44 -2.97 10.57 -0.08
N PHE A 45 -3.06 9.40 -0.73
CA PHE A 45 -4.03 9.18 -1.80
C PHE A 45 -5.35 8.59 -1.30
N LEU A 46 -5.33 7.53 -0.49
CA LEU A 46 -6.56 6.79 -0.14
C LEU A 46 -7.46 7.56 0.83
N ILE A 47 -6.90 8.33 1.79
CA ILE A 47 -7.75 9.10 2.72
C ILE A 47 -8.48 10.23 1.98
N PRO A 48 -7.79 11.13 1.25
CA PRO A 48 -8.48 12.21 0.57
C PRO A 48 -9.39 11.70 -0.55
N PHE A 49 -8.99 10.68 -1.32
CA PHE A 49 -9.83 10.11 -2.37
C PHE A 49 -11.05 9.38 -1.79
N GLY A 50 -10.88 8.68 -0.67
CA GLY A 50 -12.00 8.06 0.03
C GLY A 50 -13.02 9.10 0.49
N ILE A 51 -12.56 10.18 1.15
CA ILE A 51 -13.44 11.26 1.61
C ILE A 51 -14.11 11.99 0.43
N LEU A 52 -13.34 12.31 -0.61
CA LEU A 52 -13.87 13.00 -1.80
C LEU A 52 -14.92 12.15 -2.52
N SER A 53 -14.65 10.85 -2.71
CA SER A 53 -15.59 9.92 -3.34
C SER A 53 -16.89 9.78 -2.54
N LEU A 54 -16.82 9.80 -1.21
CA LEU A 54 -18.02 9.82 -0.36
C LEU A 54 -18.81 11.13 -0.53
N TYR A 55 -18.13 12.28 -0.67
CA TYR A 55 -18.76 13.57 -0.93
C TYR A 55 -19.45 13.61 -2.30
N GLU A 56 -18.83 13.03 -3.32
CA GLU A 56 -19.36 12.90 -4.68
C GLU A 56 -20.44 11.80 -4.82
N LYS A 57 -20.85 11.16 -3.71
CA LYS A 57 -21.83 10.06 -3.65
C LYS A 57 -21.38 8.78 -4.37
N ALA A 58 -20.11 8.67 -4.73
CA ALA A 58 -19.48 7.43 -5.19
C ALA A 58 -19.14 6.52 -3.99
N TYR A 59 -20.17 6.13 -3.23
CA TYR A 59 -20.01 5.46 -1.94
C TYR A 59 -19.19 4.18 -2.01
N LEU A 60 -19.39 3.39 -3.07
CA LEU A 60 -18.71 2.11 -3.27
C LEU A 60 -17.20 2.28 -3.40
N ILE A 61 -16.74 3.27 -4.17
CA ILE A 61 -15.30 3.58 -4.33
C ILE A 61 -14.76 4.13 -3.01
N GLY A 62 -15.44 5.14 -2.43
CA GLY A 62 -14.95 5.79 -1.22
C GLY A 62 -14.82 4.87 -0.01
N VAL A 63 -15.77 3.95 0.18
CA VAL A 63 -15.67 2.92 1.23
C VAL A 63 -14.51 1.96 0.96
N PHE A 64 -14.31 1.56 -0.29
CA PHE A 64 -13.23 0.63 -0.64
C PHE A 64 -11.84 1.27 -0.47
N ASP A 65 -11.68 2.55 -0.80
CA ASP A 65 -10.46 3.33 -0.56
C ASP A 65 -10.11 3.35 0.95
N LEU A 66 -11.09 3.70 1.79
CA LEU A 66 -10.90 3.78 3.24
C LEU A 66 -10.67 2.41 3.89
N LEU A 67 -11.37 1.36 3.42
CA LEU A 67 -11.14 -0.01 3.88
C LEU A 67 -9.74 -0.49 3.51
N THR A 68 -9.31 -0.24 2.27
CA THR A 68 -7.95 -0.59 1.81
C THR A 68 -6.91 0.11 2.68
N PHE A 69 -7.09 1.40 2.94
CA PHE A 69 -6.22 2.16 3.85
C PHE A 69 -6.20 1.56 5.26
N PHE A 70 -7.36 1.22 5.80
CA PHE A 70 -7.48 0.63 7.14
C PHE A 70 -6.69 -0.69 7.25
N PHE A 71 -6.81 -1.60 6.27
CA PHE A 71 -6.04 -2.84 6.27
C PHE A 71 -4.53 -2.61 6.14
N ILE A 72 -4.10 -1.66 5.29
CA ILE A 72 -2.69 -1.28 5.16
C ILE A 72 -2.16 -0.69 6.48
N ALA A 73 -2.95 0.14 7.17
CA ALA A 73 -2.59 0.71 8.47
C ALA A 73 -2.43 -0.37 9.56
N ILE A 74 -3.33 -1.37 9.60
CA ILE A 74 -3.20 -2.52 10.50
C ILE A 74 -1.94 -3.32 10.18
N ALA A 75 -1.71 -3.63 8.90
CA ALA A 75 -0.52 -4.35 8.46
C ALA A 75 0.77 -3.60 8.87
N ARG A 76 0.78 -2.28 8.68
CA ARG A 76 1.89 -1.41 9.09
C ARG A 76 2.09 -1.43 10.61
N PHE A 77 1.01 -1.38 11.39
CA PHE A 77 1.09 -1.48 12.84
C PHE A 77 1.68 -2.83 13.29
N TYR A 78 1.26 -3.93 12.66
CA TYR A 78 1.84 -5.25 12.90
C TYR A 78 3.34 -5.30 12.58
N TYR A 79 3.77 -4.66 11.50
CA TYR A 79 5.18 -4.52 11.14
C TYR A 79 6.00 -3.72 12.17
N VAL A 80 5.45 -2.65 12.74
CA VAL A 80 6.16 -1.89 13.78
C VAL A 80 6.54 -2.81 14.95
N LYS A 81 5.64 -3.72 15.33
CA LYS A 81 5.85 -4.69 16.41
C LYS A 81 6.77 -5.85 16.04
N THR A 82 6.60 -6.44 14.86
CA THR A 82 7.28 -7.70 14.48
C THR A 82 8.54 -7.52 13.65
N PHE A 83 8.72 -6.35 13.03
CA PHE A 83 9.77 -6.05 12.06
C PHE A 83 9.83 -7.02 10.86
N ASN A 84 8.75 -7.76 10.60
CA ASN A 84 8.67 -8.69 9.48
C ASN A 84 8.33 -7.94 8.18
N TYR A 85 9.34 -7.26 7.62
CA TYR A 85 9.18 -6.47 6.40
C TYR A 85 8.79 -7.32 5.19
N LYS A 86 9.21 -8.60 5.14
CA LYS A 86 8.85 -9.51 4.04
C LYS A 86 7.35 -9.74 4.02
N PHE A 87 6.76 -10.12 5.15
CA PHE A 87 5.32 -10.28 5.29
C PHE A 87 4.56 -9.00 4.93
N LEU A 88 4.99 -7.86 5.47
CA LEU A 88 4.36 -6.58 5.17
C LEU A 88 4.40 -6.25 3.67
N THR A 89 5.53 -6.53 3.00
CA THR A 89 5.69 -6.26 1.56
C THR A 89 4.69 -7.06 0.74
N TYR A 90 4.59 -8.37 0.98
CA TYR A 90 3.63 -9.21 0.26
C TYR A 90 2.19 -8.77 0.53
N LEU A 91 1.84 -8.55 1.80
CA LEU A 91 0.49 -8.15 2.18
C LEU A 91 0.07 -6.79 1.57
N ILE A 92 0.96 -5.79 1.55
CA ILE A 92 0.68 -4.50 0.90
C ILE A 92 0.48 -4.68 -0.60
N ILE A 93 1.32 -5.48 -1.26
CA ILE A 93 1.19 -5.73 -2.70
C ILE A 93 -0.11 -6.46 -3.03
N ASP A 94 -0.50 -7.46 -2.23
CA ASP A 94 -1.76 -8.19 -2.42
C ASP A 94 -2.97 -7.24 -2.25
N LEU A 95 -2.98 -6.42 -1.18
CA LEU A 95 -4.03 -5.43 -0.94
C LEU A 95 -4.12 -4.38 -2.06
N LEU A 96 -2.98 -3.85 -2.51
CA LEU A 96 -2.92 -2.90 -3.62
C LEU A 96 -3.36 -3.54 -4.95
N GLY A 97 -3.02 -4.81 -5.17
CA GLY A 97 -3.44 -5.55 -6.36
C GLY A 97 -4.95 -5.71 -6.42
N ILE A 98 -5.57 -6.14 -5.32
CA ILE A 98 -7.03 -6.23 -5.19
C ILE A 98 -7.68 -4.85 -5.39
N TYR A 99 -7.12 -3.83 -4.74
CA TYR A 99 -7.59 -2.45 -4.88
C TYR A 99 -7.55 -1.94 -6.31
N PHE A 100 -6.42 -2.10 -7.01
CA PHE A 100 -6.29 -1.65 -8.39
C PHE A 100 -7.16 -2.46 -9.35
N LEU A 101 -7.35 -3.78 -9.14
CA LEU A 101 -8.31 -4.56 -9.92
C LEU A 101 -9.74 -4.04 -9.74
N PHE A 102 -10.11 -3.73 -8.50
CA PHE A 102 -11.40 -3.12 -8.20
C PHE A 102 -11.59 -1.76 -8.88
N LEU A 103 -10.55 -0.92 -8.92
CA LEU A 103 -10.61 0.35 -9.64
C LEU A 103 -10.75 0.16 -11.15
N VAL A 104 -10.07 -0.83 -11.73
CA VAL A 104 -10.24 -1.16 -13.16
C VAL A 104 -11.67 -1.62 -13.44
N TYR A 105 -12.20 -2.53 -12.62
CA TYR A 105 -13.56 -3.05 -12.76
C TYR A 105 -14.65 -1.99 -12.57
N SER A 106 -14.51 -1.14 -11.55
CA SER A 106 -15.47 -0.06 -11.28
C SER A 106 -15.34 1.13 -12.22
N GLY A 107 -14.29 1.17 -13.05
CA GLY A 107 -13.90 2.35 -13.84
C GLY A 107 -13.17 3.43 -13.02
N GLY A 108 -13.14 3.32 -11.69
CA GLY A 108 -12.51 4.28 -10.79
C GLY A 108 -13.19 5.66 -10.79
N ALA A 109 -12.73 6.54 -9.90
CA ALA A 109 -13.22 7.91 -9.88
C ALA A 109 -12.84 8.61 -11.20
N ASN A 110 -13.80 9.24 -11.88
CA ASN A 110 -13.59 9.95 -13.14
C ASN A 110 -12.90 9.11 -14.24
N TYR A 111 -13.27 7.83 -14.38
CA TYR A 111 -12.69 6.91 -15.38
C TYR A 111 -11.18 6.68 -15.23
N SER A 112 -10.63 6.89 -14.03
CA SER A 112 -9.20 6.69 -13.74
C SER A 112 -8.80 5.22 -13.55
N GLY A 113 -9.74 4.28 -13.52
CA GLY A 113 -9.50 2.85 -13.32
C GLY A 113 -8.34 2.28 -14.13
N PRO A 114 -8.31 2.46 -15.48
CA PRO A 114 -7.24 1.95 -16.32
C PRO A 114 -5.84 2.49 -15.97
N LEU A 115 -5.73 3.69 -15.39
CA LEU A 115 -4.43 4.29 -15.00
C LEU A 115 -3.69 3.38 -14.01
N TRP A 116 -4.42 2.78 -13.08
CA TRP A 116 -3.85 1.95 -12.02
C TRP A 116 -3.26 0.64 -12.56
N SER A 117 -3.70 0.20 -13.75
CA SER A 117 -3.11 -0.96 -14.42
C SER A 117 -1.67 -0.72 -14.90
N TYR A 118 -1.29 0.55 -15.13
CA TYR A 118 0.09 0.95 -15.46
C TYR A 118 0.96 1.15 -14.23
N ILE A 119 0.37 1.55 -13.10
CA ILE A 119 1.10 1.82 -11.85
C ILE A 119 1.44 0.52 -11.11
N PHE A 120 0.55 -0.48 -11.15
CA PHE A 120 0.75 -1.74 -10.45
C PHE A 120 2.06 -2.45 -10.85
N PRO A 121 2.40 -2.63 -12.14
CA PRO A 121 3.61 -3.33 -12.53
C PRO A 121 4.89 -2.67 -12.05
N VAL A 122 4.93 -1.34 -12.09
CA VAL A 122 6.07 -0.58 -11.59
C VAL A 122 6.24 -0.80 -10.09
N THR A 123 5.17 -0.62 -9.32
CA THR A 123 5.16 -0.80 -7.86
C THR A 123 5.65 -2.19 -7.45
N VAL A 124 5.07 -3.22 -8.04
CA VAL A 124 5.39 -4.62 -7.75
C VAL A 124 6.84 -4.96 -8.08
N MET A 125 7.33 -4.51 -9.24
CA MET A 125 8.69 -4.80 -9.68
C MET A 125 9.73 -4.13 -8.77
N PHE A 126 9.44 -2.94 -8.25
CA PHE A 126 10.31 -2.27 -7.28
C PHE A 126 10.30 -2.96 -5.91
N MET A 127 9.13 -3.37 -5.41
CA MET A 127 9.01 -3.93 -4.05
C MET A 127 9.44 -5.40 -3.96
N LEU A 128 9.01 -6.25 -4.91
CA LEU A 128 9.26 -7.69 -4.90
C LEU A 128 10.48 -8.10 -5.74
N GLY A 129 11.01 -7.17 -6.55
CA GLY A 129 12.09 -7.44 -7.49
C GLY A 129 11.64 -8.24 -8.70
N ARG A 130 12.56 -8.44 -9.65
CA ARG A 130 12.25 -8.96 -10.99
C ARG A 130 11.56 -10.33 -11.02
N LYS A 131 12.06 -11.32 -10.28
CA LYS A 131 11.56 -12.71 -10.39
C LYS A 131 10.14 -12.87 -9.85
N VAL A 132 9.93 -12.44 -8.61
CA VAL A 132 8.63 -12.55 -7.93
C VAL A 132 7.67 -11.52 -8.50
N GLY A 133 8.12 -10.28 -8.70
CA GLY A 133 7.29 -9.21 -9.22
C GLY A 133 6.71 -9.51 -10.60
N ARG A 134 7.49 -10.12 -11.51
CA ARG A 134 6.99 -10.53 -12.83
C ARG A 134 5.77 -11.43 -12.73
N ASN A 135 5.76 -12.40 -11.81
CA ASN A 135 4.63 -13.32 -11.68
C ASN A 135 3.36 -12.57 -11.26
N TYR A 136 3.48 -11.66 -10.29
CA TYR A 136 2.40 -10.77 -9.87
C TYR A 136 1.86 -9.91 -11.01
N VAL A 137 2.75 -9.33 -11.82
CA VAL A 137 2.37 -8.53 -12.99
C VAL A 137 1.60 -9.35 -14.01
N VAL A 138 2.08 -10.54 -14.35
CA VAL A 138 1.41 -11.42 -15.32
C VAL A 138 0.02 -11.81 -14.82
N VAL A 139 -0.09 -12.25 -13.57
CA VAL A 139 -1.38 -12.60 -12.97
C VAL A 139 -2.34 -11.42 -13.01
N PHE A 140 -1.88 -10.24 -12.59
CA PHE A 140 -2.70 -9.03 -12.59
C PHE A 140 -3.16 -8.63 -14.00
N LEU A 141 -2.28 -8.66 -14.99
CA LEU A 141 -2.64 -8.31 -16.38
C LEU A 141 -3.66 -9.28 -16.96
N VAL A 142 -3.52 -10.59 -16.70
CA VAL A 142 -4.51 -11.59 -17.10
C VAL A 142 -5.87 -11.27 -16.47
N LEU A 143 -5.89 -10.96 -15.17
CA LEU A 143 -7.14 -10.59 -14.48
C LEU A 143 -7.75 -9.31 -15.06
N VAL A 144 -6.93 -8.30 -15.37
CA VAL A 144 -7.40 -7.06 -16.04
C VAL A 144 -8.02 -7.35 -17.40
N THR A 145 -7.47 -8.27 -18.20
CA THR A 145 -8.05 -8.60 -19.52
C THR A 145 -9.36 -9.39 -19.46
N LEU A 146 -9.69 -9.95 -18.29
CA LEU A 146 -10.94 -10.69 -18.07
C LEU A 146 -12.08 -9.80 -17.55
N ILE A 147 -11.77 -8.56 -17.16
CA ILE A 147 -12.71 -7.53 -16.71
C ILE A 147 -13.18 -6.73 -17.92
#